data_AF-A0A1A8N6G7-F1
#
_entry.id   AF-A0A1A8N6G7-F1
#
_cell.length_a   1.000
_cell.length_b   1.000
_cell.length_c   1.000
_cell.angle_alpha   90.00
_cell.angle_beta   90.00
_cell.angle_gamma   90.00
#
_symmetry.space_group_name_H-M   'P 1'
#
loop_
_entity.id
_entity.type
_entity.pdbx_description
1 polymer ?
#
loop_
_entity_poly.entity_id
_entity_poly.type
_entity_poly.pdbx_seq_one_letter_code
_entity_poly.pdbx_strand_id
1 'polypeptide(L)'
;MVAMWKRGKLQVDRLPDLLFRKTPQLLQYTAALRSHYVRDDDDDANDEELKTQREQRGELRVESRIVCLDGSFGDECSVTCEDYVNGACGESRDRCECSPGWTGNICNETCPQGRFRPGCNSVCRCQNGGFCDPVTGRCLCPLGVQGPLCEDGCPRGYFG
;
A
#
# COMPACT_ATOMS: atom_id res chain seq x y z
N MET A 1 17.78 -40.30 -14.82
CA MET A 1 16.32 -40.51 -14.71
C MET A 1 15.79 -39.66 -13.56
N VAL A 2 14.58 -39.16 -13.75
CA VAL A 2 14.01 -37.93 -13.20
C VAL A 2 13.77 -38.00 -11.68
N ALA A 3 14.10 -36.92 -10.97
CA ALA A 3 13.74 -36.74 -9.56
C ALA A 3 12.21 -36.67 -9.44
N MET A 4 11.60 -37.68 -8.81
CA MET A 4 10.17 -37.72 -8.55
C MET A 4 9.81 -36.81 -7.37
N TRP A 5 9.22 -35.65 -7.66
CA TRP A 5 8.49 -34.87 -6.66
C TRP A 5 7.19 -35.60 -6.30
N LYS A 6 7.09 -36.12 -5.06
CA LYS A 6 5.82 -36.59 -4.50
C LYS A 6 4.93 -35.37 -4.25
N ARG A 7 3.77 -35.32 -4.89
CA ARG A 7 2.71 -34.35 -4.61
C ARG A 7 2.27 -34.51 -3.15
N GLY A 8 2.71 -33.59 -2.29
CA GLY A 8 2.14 -33.43 -0.96
C GLY A 8 0.65 -33.06 -1.10
N LYS A 9 -0.22 -33.74 -0.36
CA LYS A 9 -1.64 -33.39 -0.30
C LYS A 9 -1.76 -31.96 0.23
N LEU A 10 -2.43 -31.10 -0.51
CA LEU A 10 -2.83 -29.77 -0.03
C LEU A 10 -3.83 -29.99 1.12
N GLN A 11 -3.42 -29.73 2.36
CA GLN A 11 -4.34 -29.71 3.50
C GLN A 11 -5.07 -28.37 3.50
N VAL A 12 -6.40 -28.45 3.44
CA VAL A 12 -7.29 -27.29 3.54
C VAL A 12 -7.71 -27.18 5.00
N ASP A 13 -7.02 -26.33 5.76
CA ASP A 13 -7.42 -26.03 7.14
C ASP A 13 -8.43 -24.88 7.16
N ARG A 14 -9.51 -25.07 7.92
CA ARG A 14 -10.56 -24.08 8.11
C ARG A 14 -10.11 -23.14 9.23
N LEU A 15 -9.69 -21.91 8.91
CA LEU A 15 -9.46 -20.88 9.93
C LEU A 15 -10.82 -20.28 10.36
N PRO A 16 -11.24 -20.48 11.62
CA PRO A 16 -12.62 -20.19 12.06
C PRO A 16 -12.93 -18.69 12.18
N ASP A 17 -11.93 -17.81 12.29
CA ASP A 17 -12.12 -16.39 12.61
C ASP A 17 -12.08 -15.44 11.40
N LEU A 18 -11.98 -15.97 10.18
CA LEU A 18 -12.01 -15.15 8.96
C LEU A 18 -13.46 -14.97 8.48
N LEU A 19 -14.13 -13.97 9.03
CA LEU A 19 -15.47 -13.55 8.61
C LEU A 19 -15.37 -12.71 7.32
N PHE A 20 -15.41 -13.37 6.16
CA PHE A 20 -15.62 -12.65 4.90
C PHE A 20 -17.11 -12.40 4.67
N ARG A 21 -17.49 -11.17 4.30
CA ARG A 21 -18.88 -10.81 3.95
C ARG A 21 -19.39 -11.55 2.71
N LYS A 22 -18.49 -12.01 1.83
CA LYS A 22 -18.73 -12.92 0.70
C LYS A 22 -17.60 -13.95 0.63
N THR A 23 -17.89 -15.18 0.19
CA THR A 23 -16.87 -16.22 0.07
C THR A 23 -15.86 -15.85 -1.01
N PRO A 24 -14.55 -15.65 -0.69
CA PRO A 24 -13.53 -15.47 -1.72
C PRO A 24 -13.47 -16.73 -2.58
N GLN A 25 -13.29 -16.55 -3.90
CA GLN A 25 -13.27 -17.69 -4.82
C GLN A 25 -12.08 -18.61 -4.56
N LEU A 26 -10.93 -18.06 -4.15
CA LEU A 26 -9.83 -18.79 -3.55
C LEU A 26 -9.04 -17.88 -2.59
N LEU A 27 -8.70 -18.37 -1.40
CA LEU A 27 -7.85 -17.68 -0.44
C LEU A 27 -6.50 -18.40 -0.35
N GLN A 28 -5.43 -17.73 -0.77
CA GLN A 28 -4.08 -18.25 -0.64
C GLN A 28 -3.42 -17.67 0.61
N TYR A 29 -2.83 -18.53 1.44
CA TYR A 29 -2.04 -18.12 2.59
C TYR A 29 -0.59 -18.50 2.39
N THR A 30 0.32 -17.59 2.74
CA THR A 30 1.75 -17.86 2.83
C THR A 30 2.20 -17.46 4.22
N ALA A 31 2.69 -18.43 4.98
CA ALA A 31 3.28 -18.19 6.28
C ALA A 31 4.79 -17.99 6.10
N ALA A 32 5.29 -16.82 6.47
CA ALA A 32 6.71 -16.51 6.45
C ALA A 32 7.17 -16.07 7.84
N LEU A 33 8.29 -16.61 8.30
CA LEU A 33 8.99 -16.12 9.48
C LEU A 33 9.77 -14.87 9.07
N ARG A 34 9.30 -13.70 9.53
CA ARG A 34 10.02 -12.45 9.32
C ARG A 34 10.89 -12.21 10.55
N SER A 35 12.20 -12.17 10.36
CA SER A 35 13.12 -11.71 11.40
C SER A 35 12.95 -10.20 11.55
N HIS A 36 12.45 -9.76 12.69
CA HIS A 36 12.39 -8.33 13.01
C HIS A 36 13.80 -7.87 13.38
N TYR A 37 14.45 -7.11 12.50
CA TYR A 37 15.53 -6.23 12.91
C TYR A 37 14.85 -4.98 13.46
N VAL A 38 14.73 -4.89 14.78
CA VAL A 38 14.42 -3.61 15.42
C VAL A 38 15.63 -2.72 15.12
N ARG A 39 15.50 -1.85 14.11
CA ARG A 39 16.34 -0.67 14.01
C ARG A 39 15.76 0.29 15.03
N ASP A 40 16.34 0.28 16.23
CA ASP A 40 16.24 1.42 17.12
C ASP A 40 16.91 2.57 16.36
N ASP A 41 16.11 3.46 15.75
CA ASP A 41 16.61 4.69 15.11
C ASP A 41 16.87 5.78 16.18
N ASP A 42 17.36 5.40 17.36
CA ASP A 42 17.82 6.31 18.40
C ASP A 42 19.12 5.77 19.06
N ASP A 43 20.05 6.70 19.26
CA ASP A 43 21.26 6.67 20.10
C ASP A 43 22.64 6.33 19.49
N ASP A 44 23.37 7.43 19.30
CA ASP A 44 24.80 7.66 19.51
C ASP A 44 25.36 6.89 20.74
N ALA A 45 26.27 5.93 20.54
CA ALA A 45 27.40 5.65 21.43
C ALA A 45 28.25 4.45 20.97
N ASN A 46 29.55 4.71 20.84
CA ASN A 46 30.67 3.78 20.85
C ASN A 46 30.61 2.75 22.01
N ASP A 47 30.68 1.45 21.74
CA ASP A 47 31.76 0.57 22.27
C ASP A 47 31.68 -0.85 21.70
N GLU A 48 32.85 -1.48 21.59
CA GLU A 48 33.03 -2.87 21.21
C GLU A 48 32.52 -3.84 22.29
N GLU A 49 31.99 -4.97 21.81
CA GLU A 49 31.96 -6.27 22.51
C GLU A 49 30.96 -6.49 23.68
N LEU A 50 29.76 -6.98 23.33
CA LEU A 50 29.15 -8.06 24.12
C LEU A 50 28.32 -9.01 23.24
N LYS A 51 28.92 -10.16 22.91
CA LYS A 51 28.21 -11.35 22.40
C LYS A 51 27.35 -11.93 23.52
N THR A 52 26.09 -11.51 23.62
CA THR A 52 25.05 -12.27 24.34
C THR A 52 24.00 -12.72 23.34
N GLN A 53 23.60 -13.98 23.47
CA GLN A 53 22.65 -14.67 22.61
C GLN A 53 21.34 -13.88 22.50
N ARG A 54 21.20 -13.06 21.46
CA ARG A 54 19.94 -12.37 21.16
C ARG A 54 18.93 -13.44 20.77
N GLU A 55 17.91 -13.62 21.61
CA GLU A 55 16.73 -14.42 21.28
C GLU A 55 16.19 -13.95 19.93
N GLN A 56 16.47 -14.70 18.87
CA GLN A 56 15.93 -14.46 17.54
C GLN A 56 14.45 -14.85 17.56
N ARG A 57 13.63 -13.99 18.16
CA ARG A 57 12.18 -14.14 18.18
C ARG A 57 11.65 -13.67 16.83
N GLY A 58 11.53 -14.61 15.88
CA GLY A 58 10.86 -14.37 14.61
C GLY A 58 9.36 -14.15 14.82
N GLU A 59 8.78 -13.19 14.11
CA GLU A 59 7.33 -13.03 14.04
C GLU A 59 6.82 -13.88 12.87
N LEU A 60 5.94 -14.84 13.16
CA LEU A 60 5.24 -15.58 12.11
C LEU A 60 4.17 -14.67 11.53
N ARG A 61 4.37 -14.21 10.29
CA ARG A 61 3.35 -13.44 9.57
C ARG A 61 2.65 -14.38 8.59
N VAL A 62 1.33 -14.46 8.73
CA VAL A 62 0.45 -15.10 7.75
C VAL A 62 0.00 -14.01 6.78
N GLU A 63 0.55 -14.02 5.58
CA GLU A 63 0.08 -13.15 4.50
C GLU A 63 -1.02 -13.89 3.74
N SER A 64 -2.20 -13.29 3.63
CA SER A 64 -3.31 -13.81 2.85
C SER A 64 -3.48 -13.01 1.56
N ARG A 65 -3.78 -13.71 0.47
CA ARG A 65 -4.06 -13.14 -0.84
C ARG A 65 -5.39 -13.68 -1.36
N ILE A 66 -6.28 -12.77 -1.72
CA ILE A 66 -7.56 -13.09 -2.36
C ILE A 66 -7.29 -13.31 -3.85
N VAL A 67 -7.75 -14.45 -4.37
CA VAL A 67 -7.69 -14.78 -5.79
C VAL A 67 -9.11 -14.79 -6.33
N CYS A 68 -9.32 -13.98 -7.35
CA CYS A 68 -10.57 -13.84 -8.07
C CYS A 68 -10.42 -14.49 -9.46
N LEU A 69 -11.46 -15.19 -9.90
CA LEU A 69 -11.57 -15.85 -11.20
C LEU A 69 -12.49 -15.03 -12.12
N ASP A 70 -12.55 -15.42 -13.39
CA ASP A 70 -13.45 -14.86 -14.39
C ASP A 70 -13.31 -13.34 -14.60
N GLY A 71 -12.11 -12.80 -14.38
CA GLY A 71 -11.84 -11.37 -14.57
C GLY A 71 -12.49 -10.45 -13.52
N SER A 72 -12.95 -11.02 -12.39
CA SER A 72 -13.37 -10.26 -11.21
C SER A 72 -12.17 -9.86 -10.36
N PHE A 73 -12.30 -8.81 -9.56
CA PHE A 73 -11.26 -8.35 -8.63
C PHE A 73 -11.84 -7.53 -7.46
N GLY A 74 -10.95 -7.03 -6.59
CA GLY A 74 -11.30 -6.37 -5.33
C GLY A 74 -11.42 -7.33 -4.15
N ASP A 75 -11.61 -6.78 -2.95
CA ASP A 75 -11.56 -7.55 -1.68
C ASP A 75 -12.69 -8.58 -1.54
N GLU A 76 -13.73 -8.50 -2.37
CA GLU A 76 -14.85 -9.44 -2.39
C GLU A 76 -15.06 -10.10 -3.77
N CYS A 77 -14.12 -9.93 -4.71
CA CYS A 77 -14.27 -10.38 -6.11
C CYS A 77 -15.63 -9.96 -6.72
N SER A 78 -16.09 -8.75 -6.40
CA SER A 78 -17.44 -8.27 -6.68
C SER A 78 -17.52 -7.28 -7.83
N VAL A 79 -16.38 -6.79 -8.30
CA VAL A 79 -16.27 -5.83 -9.39
C VAL A 79 -15.50 -6.43 -10.55
N THR A 80 -15.75 -5.90 -11.73
CA THR A 80 -15.17 -6.31 -13.00
C THR A 80 -14.66 -5.09 -13.77
N CYS A 81 -14.00 -5.34 -14.89
CA CYS A 81 -13.54 -4.27 -15.77
C CYS A 81 -14.66 -3.48 -16.47
N GLU A 82 -15.92 -3.83 -16.30
CA GLU A 82 -17.04 -3.05 -16.83
C GLU A 82 -17.48 -1.94 -15.86
N ASP A 83 -17.03 -2.01 -14.60
CA ASP A 83 -17.48 -1.14 -13.52
C ASP A 83 -16.63 0.13 -13.33
N TYR A 84 -15.54 0.30 -14.10
CA TYR A 84 -14.63 1.44 -13.91
C TYR A 84 -15.30 2.77 -14.25
N VAL A 85 -14.98 3.81 -13.48
CA VAL A 85 -15.54 5.16 -13.68
C VAL A 85 -14.50 6.11 -14.28
N ASN A 86 -13.38 6.34 -13.57
CA ASN A 86 -12.36 7.32 -13.98
C ASN A 86 -11.04 6.64 -14.32
N GLY A 87 -10.99 5.91 -15.42
CA GLY A 87 -9.79 5.17 -15.82
C GLY A 87 -9.99 4.31 -17.05
N ALA A 88 -9.24 3.22 -17.10
CA ALA A 88 -9.37 2.15 -18.08
C ALA A 88 -9.17 0.79 -17.40
N CYS A 89 -9.60 -0.28 -18.05
CA CYS A 89 -9.25 -1.63 -17.64
C CYS A 89 -7.79 -1.92 -18.00
N GLY A 90 -7.01 -2.46 -17.06
CA GLY A 90 -5.64 -2.89 -17.34
C GLY A 90 -5.58 -4.04 -18.35
N GLU A 91 -4.40 -4.29 -18.94
CA GLU A 91 -4.22 -5.29 -20.00
C GLU A 91 -4.67 -6.71 -19.57
N SER A 92 -4.37 -7.09 -18.33
CA SER A 92 -4.74 -8.40 -17.75
C SER A 92 -6.20 -8.49 -17.29
N ARG A 93 -6.96 -7.40 -17.34
CA ARG A 93 -8.36 -7.30 -16.88
C ARG A 93 -8.60 -7.77 -15.43
N ASP A 94 -7.56 -7.75 -14.61
CA ASP A 94 -7.56 -8.10 -13.19
C ASP A 94 -7.61 -6.88 -12.27
N ARG A 95 -7.60 -5.67 -12.84
CA ARG A 95 -7.60 -4.39 -12.13
C ARG A 95 -7.88 -3.23 -13.08
N CYS A 96 -8.40 -2.14 -12.51
CA CYS A 96 -8.55 -0.86 -13.20
C CYS A 96 -7.28 -0.01 -13.08
N GLU A 97 -6.86 0.60 -14.19
CA GLU A 97 -5.86 1.66 -14.25
C GLU A 97 -6.55 3.01 -14.13
N CYS A 98 -6.46 3.63 -12.97
CA CYS A 98 -7.14 4.89 -12.71
C CYS A 98 -6.46 6.07 -13.38
N SER A 99 -7.26 7.03 -13.84
CA SER A 99 -6.78 8.33 -14.27
C SER A 99 -6.09 9.06 -13.12
N PRO A 100 -5.17 10.01 -13.40
CA PRO A 100 -4.52 10.79 -12.36
C PRO A 100 -5.53 11.47 -11.42
N GLY A 101 -5.29 11.37 -10.11
CA GLY A 101 -6.17 11.92 -9.08
C GLY A 101 -7.30 10.99 -8.63
N TRP A 102 -7.39 9.78 -9.17
CA TRP A 102 -8.39 8.77 -8.81
C TRP A 102 -7.76 7.48 -8.30
N THR A 103 -8.51 6.78 -7.45
CA THR A 103 -8.16 5.52 -6.79
C THR A 103 -9.40 4.67 -6.49
N GLY A 104 -9.18 3.53 -5.87
CA GLY A 104 -10.18 2.50 -5.60
C GLY A 104 -10.19 1.40 -6.67
N ASN A 105 -10.85 0.29 -6.36
CA ASN A 105 -10.91 -0.88 -7.25
C ASN A 105 -11.50 -0.54 -8.63
N ILE A 106 -12.42 0.44 -8.69
CA ILE A 106 -13.12 0.89 -9.90
C ILE A 106 -12.88 2.38 -10.22
N CYS A 107 -11.87 3.01 -9.60
CA CYS A 107 -11.53 4.42 -9.84
C CYS A 107 -12.68 5.41 -9.54
N ASN A 108 -13.48 5.11 -8.52
CA ASN A 108 -14.62 5.92 -8.07
C ASN A 108 -14.25 6.88 -6.93
N GLU A 109 -13.06 6.74 -6.34
CA GLU A 109 -12.61 7.54 -5.21
C GLU A 109 -11.55 8.53 -5.67
N THR A 110 -11.60 9.76 -5.15
CA THR A 110 -10.54 10.74 -5.38
C THR A 110 -9.35 10.44 -4.48
N CYS A 111 -8.16 10.88 -4.88
CA CYS A 111 -6.98 10.70 -4.04
C CYS A 111 -7.17 11.38 -2.67
N PRO A 112 -6.79 10.69 -1.58
CA PRO A 112 -6.74 11.33 -0.28
C PRO A 112 -5.69 12.44 -0.28
N GLN A 113 -5.87 13.42 0.61
CA GLN A 113 -4.96 14.55 0.71
C GLN A 113 -3.51 14.09 0.92
N GLY A 114 -2.59 14.70 0.17
CA GLY A 114 -1.16 14.38 0.24
C GLY A 114 -0.74 13.20 -0.63
N ARG A 115 -1.61 12.68 -1.50
CA ARG A 115 -1.25 11.71 -2.54
C ARG A 115 -1.68 12.15 -3.92
N PHE A 116 -0.95 11.70 -4.93
CA PHE A 116 -1.18 12.06 -6.33
C PHE A 116 -0.80 10.93 -7.29
N ARG A 117 -1.05 11.15 -8.60
CA ARG A 117 -0.89 10.20 -9.73
C ARG A 117 -2.01 9.14 -9.82
N PRO A 118 -2.06 8.37 -10.93
CA PRO A 118 -2.89 7.16 -11.04
C PRO A 118 -2.78 6.26 -9.80
N GLY A 119 -3.93 5.96 -9.18
CA GLY A 119 -4.00 5.10 -8.00
C GLY A 119 -3.33 5.68 -6.74
N CYS A 120 -3.04 6.99 -6.72
CA CYS A 120 -2.47 7.69 -5.56
C CYS A 120 -1.18 7.05 -5.01
N ASN A 121 -0.39 6.46 -5.92
CA ASN A 121 0.81 5.70 -5.60
C ASN A 121 2.00 6.58 -5.17
N SER A 122 1.87 7.90 -5.32
CA SER A 122 2.92 8.86 -5.00
C SER A 122 2.47 9.77 -3.85
N VAL A 123 3.39 10.09 -2.95
CA VAL A 123 3.15 10.94 -1.78
C VAL A 123 3.66 12.35 -2.08
N CYS A 124 2.84 13.36 -1.78
CA CYS A 124 3.20 14.76 -1.92
C CYS A 124 4.12 15.20 -0.78
N ARG A 125 4.97 16.18 -1.04
CA ARG A 125 5.92 16.75 -0.07
C ARG A 125 5.60 18.18 0.33
N CYS A 126 4.34 18.58 0.20
CA CYS A 126 3.89 19.91 0.58
C CYS A 126 4.08 20.12 2.08
N GLN A 127 4.64 21.28 2.44
CA GLN A 127 4.89 21.71 3.81
C GLN A 127 3.89 22.79 4.20
N ASN A 128 3.91 23.17 5.49
CA ASN A 128 3.16 24.32 6.01
C ASN A 128 1.67 24.35 5.65
N GLY A 129 1.02 23.18 5.57
CA GLY A 129 -0.40 23.05 5.23
C GLY A 129 -0.74 23.26 3.75
N GLY A 130 0.26 23.21 2.85
CA GLY A 130 0.06 23.25 1.41
C GLY A 130 -0.90 22.18 0.91
N PHE A 131 -1.86 22.56 0.07
CA PHE A 131 -2.78 21.63 -0.55
C PHE A 131 -2.10 20.93 -1.73
N CYS A 132 -2.14 19.60 -1.75
CA CYS A 132 -1.58 18.85 -2.86
C CYS A 132 -2.62 18.62 -3.96
N ASP A 133 -2.29 19.02 -5.17
CA ASP A 133 -3.05 18.66 -6.36
C ASP A 133 -2.96 17.14 -6.62
N PRO A 134 -4.08 16.40 -6.60
CA PRO A 134 -4.09 14.95 -6.75
C PRO A 134 -3.72 14.48 -8.16
N VAL A 135 -3.81 15.34 -9.17
CA VAL A 135 -3.45 15.04 -10.57
C VAL A 135 -1.96 15.23 -10.78
N THR A 136 -1.43 16.40 -10.42
CA THR A 136 -0.05 16.79 -10.75
C THR A 136 0.96 16.59 -9.62
N GLY A 137 0.50 16.53 -8.37
CA GLY A 137 1.35 16.51 -7.18
C GLY A 137 1.92 17.87 -6.79
N ARG A 138 1.50 18.95 -7.45
CA ARG A 138 1.96 20.31 -7.14
C ARG A 138 1.32 20.80 -5.85
N CYS A 139 2.05 21.64 -5.14
CA CYS A 139 1.59 22.24 -3.90
C CYS A 139 0.97 23.61 -4.18
N LEU A 140 -0.25 23.80 -3.69
CA LEU A 140 -0.93 25.08 -3.62
C LEU A 140 -0.72 25.63 -2.21
N CYS A 141 0.06 26.70 -2.10
CA CYS A 141 0.46 27.24 -0.81
C CYS A 141 -0.62 28.12 -0.19
N PRO A 142 -0.85 28.00 1.13
CA PRO A 142 -1.70 28.94 1.84
C PRO A 142 -1.04 30.32 1.89
N LEU A 143 -1.83 31.32 2.26
CA LEU A 143 -1.34 32.68 2.43
C LEU A 143 -0.18 32.75 3.42
N GLY A 144 0.81 33.58 3.11
CA GLY A 144 2.00 33.74 3.94
C GLY A 144 3.05 32.63 3.77
N VAL A 145 2.90 31.73 2.80
CA VAL A 145 3.85 30.66 2.49
C VAL A 145 4.07 30.57 0.98
N GLN A 146 5.31 30.35 0.56
CA GLN A 146 5.72 30.27 -0.84
C GLN A 146 6.73 29.12 -1.06
N GLY A 147 7.15 28.94 -2.31
CA GLY A 147 8.05 27.86 -2.72
C GLY A 147 7.34 26.68 -3.40
N PRO A 148 8.06 25.83 -4.14
CA PRO A 148 7.48 24.70 -4.87
C PRO A 148 6.83 23.64 -3.98
N LEU A 149 7.28 23.55 -2.72
CA LEU A 149 6.74 22.66 -1.69
C LEU A 149 6.08 23.45 -0.56
N CYS A 150 5.88 24.76 -0.70
CA CYS A 150 5.41 25.63 0.38
C CYS A 150 6.34 25.60 1.60
N GLU A 151 7.65 25.52 1.37
CA GLU A 151 8.68 25.45 2.39
C GLU A 151 9.05 26.83 2.99
N ASP A 152 8.84 27.90 2.23
CA ASP A 152 9.29 29.24 2.58
C ASP A 152 8.15 30.04 3.23
N GLY A 153 8.20 30.24 4.54
CA GLY A 153 7.27 31.16 5.22
C GLY A 153 7.57 32.63 4.92
N CYS A 154 6.56 33.50 5.05
CA CYS A 154 6.75 34.93 4.93
C CYS A 154 7.78 35.45 5.95
N PRO A 155 8.67 36.38 5.55
CA PRO A 155 9.56 37.05 6.50
C PRO A 155 8.76 37.76 7.58
N ARG A 156 9.32 37.88 8.79
CA ARG A 156 8.67 38.63 9.88
C ARG A 156 8.31 40.04 9.42
N GLY A 157 7.05 40.42 9.63
CA GLY A 157 6.52 41.74 9.30
C GLY A 157 5.74 41.83 7.99
N TYR A 158 5.67 40.73 7.22
CA TYR A 158 4.82 40.63 6.03
C TYR A 158 3.62 39.73 6.31
N PHE A 159 2.46 40.10 5.78
CA PHE A 159 1.26 39.28 5.74
C PHE A 159 0.84 39.13 4.27
N GLY A 160 0.58 37.89 3.88
CA GLY A 160 -0.05 37.54 2.61
C GLY A 160 -1.53 37.27 2.83
#